data_AF-A0AAX4PE79-F1
#
_entry.id   AF-A0AAX4PE79-F1
#
_cell.length_a   1.000
_cell.length_b   1.000
_cell.length_c   1.000
_cell.angle_alpha   90.00
_cell.angle_beta   90.00
_cell.angle_gamma   90.00
#
_symmetry.space_group_name_H-M   'P 1'
#
loop_
_entity.id
_entity.type
_entity.pdbx_description
1 polymer ?
#
loop_
_entity_poly.entity_id
_entity_poly.type
_entity_poly.pdbx_seq_one_letter_code
_entity_poly.pdbx_strand_id
1 'polypeptide(L)'
;MVDHEEEDLRTTEYERQRAAHVARNREYMARLGVLSAVASVQPKPKPNNSKRNQAKVKVEVKGERRRSGRLRGAKVEYTMEDLKDDVEDGARKRRRREGGACRRQNDDDDEAGERRRREEEAMRAWLAESREAMISRRVEPEDAGGWRAEAVRRWGEGVAAAEAGTGAVCWETFVRTRLSRPPPPSPHALLQEFYAHDPWRLLSCCVLMSRVSSWETKHFCISEFFKAFPTPTDFSPQAEDPSLVRDVIRPLGLFDNRFKALVALTSRFLTCESFDVGLDKHNKVYGVGAFGVDSYEVFCKGETKGLDKGAEKALRTYCAWRNSL
;
A
#
# COMPACT_ATOMS: atom_id res chain seq x y z
N MET A 1 28.32 20.30 8.12
CA MET A 1 27.38 19.76 9.12
C MET A 1 26.05 20.52 9.05
N VAL A 2 25.58 20.75 7.82
CA VAL A 2 24.35 21.46 7.47
C VAL A 2 23.95 20.83 6.16
N ASP A 3 23.21 19.71 6.17
CA ASP A 3 22.70 19.10 4.93
C ASP A 3 21.55 18.11 5.16
N HIS A 4 21.29 17.64 6.39
CA HIS A 4 20.12 16.78 6.64
C HIS A 4 18.83 17.55 6.94
N GLU A 5 18.90 18.76 7.50
CA GLU A 5 17.68 19.54 7.84
C GLU A 5 17.07 20.29 6.64
N GLU A 6 17.87 20.62 5.61
CA GLU A 6 17.35 21.26 4.39
C GLU A 6 16.73 20.26 3.39
N GLU A 7 17.08 18.98 3.50
CA GLU A 7 16.55 17.91 2.65
C GLU A 7 15.11 17.54 3.06
N ASP A 8 14.82 17.58 4.37
CA ASP A 8 13.50 17.28 4.96
C ASP A 8 12.40 18.30 4.61
N LEU A 9 12.78 19.54 4.27
CA LEU A 9 11.86 20.62 3.87
C LEU A 9 11.45 20.56 2.39
N ARG A 10 12.13 19.75 1.57
CA ARG A 10 11.88 19.62 0.12
C ARG A 10 11.18 18.33 -0.27
N THR A 11 11.16 17.33 0.62
CA THR A 11 10.35 16.13 0.45
C THR A 11 8.89 16.44 0.72
N THR A 12 8.02 16.00 -0.18
CA THR A 12 6.57 16.05 0.04
C THR A 12 6.19 15.11 1.18
N GLU A 13 5.09 15.39 1.86
CA GLU A 13 4.56 14.51 2.91
C GLU A 13 4.32 13.08 2.42
N TYR A 14 3.90 12.96 1.16
CA TYR A 14 3.75 11.71 0.45
C TYR A 14 5.05 10.88 0.42
N GLU A 15 6.16 11.53 0.09
CA GLU A 15 7.46 10.89 -0.04
C GLU A 15 8.01 10.46 1.33
N ARG A 16 7.82 11.29 2.37
CA ARG A 16 8.17 10.94 3.76
C ARG A 16 7.43 9.71 4.26
N GLN A 17 6.11 9.66 4.06
CA GLN A 17 5.30 8.52 4.50
C GLN A 17 5.68 7.23 3.77
N ARG A 18 5.96 7.34 2.46
CA ARG A 18 6.44 6.25 1.62
C ARG A 18 7.80 5.72 2.09
N ALA A 19 8.77 6.60 2.35
CA ALA A 19 10.07 6.23 2.90
C ALA A 19 9.96 5.57 4.28
N ALA A 20 9.03 6.03 5.12
CA ALA A 20 8.79 5.44 6.44
C ALA A 20 8.31 3.97 6.35
N HIS A 21 7.48 3.62 5.35
CA HIS A 21 7.07 2.22 5.13
C HIS A 21 8.25 1.33 4.76
N VAL A 22 9.15 1.83 3.90
CA VAL A 22 10.38 1.14 3.53
C VAL A 22 11.29 0.94 4.75
N ALA A 23 11.50 1.98 5.54
CA ALA A 23 12.34 1.94 6.74
C ALA A 23 11.83 0.93 7.79
N ARG A 24 10.52 0.88 8.07
CA ARG A 24 9.97 -0.09 9.04
C ARG A 24 10.03 -1.52 8.56
N ASN A 25 9.76 -1.75 7.28
CA ASN A 25 9.95 -3.08 6.73
C ASN A 25 11.41 -3.49 6.83
N ARG A 26 12.36 -2.55 6.62
CA ARG A 26 13.78 -2.79 6.87
C ARG A 26 14.00 -3.23 8.32
N GLU A 27 13.50 -2.52 9.32
CA GLU A 27 13.63 -2.94 10.73
C GLU A 27 13.06 -4.34 11.00
N TYR A 28 11.88 -4.66 10.44
CA TYR A 28 11.31 -6.01 10.54
C TYR A 28 12.20 -7.07 9.91
N MET A 29 12.74 -6.82 8.71
CA MET A 29 13.68 -7.73 8.05
C MET A 29 15.01 -7.86 8.81
N ALA A 30 15.53 -6.78 9.41
CA ALA A 30 16.70 -6.83 10.28
C ALA A 30 16.44 -7.72 11.50
N ARG A 31 15.27 -7.59 12.13
CA ARG A 31 14.86 -8.47 13.24
C ARG A 31 14.80 -9.93 12.81
N LEU A 32 14.37 -10.19 11.58
CA LEU A 32 14.39 -11.52 11.00
C LEU A 32 15.80 -11.98 10.55
N GLY A 33 16.85 -11.18 10.80
CA GLY A 33 18.23 -11.47 10.39
C GLY A 33 18.45 -11.38 8.88
N VAL A 34 17.47 -10.94 8.10
CA VAL A 34 17.48 -10.96 6.63
C VAL A 34 18.39 -9.88 6.05
N LEU A 35 18.61 -8.76 6.76
CA LEU A 35 19.34 -7.60 6.23
C LEU A 35 20.86 -7.61 6.37
N SER A 36 21.45 -8.59 7.06
CA SER A 36 22.90 -8.72 7.15
C SER A 36 23.60 -8.90 5.78
N ALA A 37 22.84 -9.10 4.68
CA ALA A 37 23.33 -9.24 3.31
C ALA A 37 23.11 -8.01 2.40
N VAL A 38 22.39 -6.97 2.86
CA VAL A 38 21.96 -5.83 2.02
C VAL A 38 22.84 -4.57 2.22
N ALA A 39 23.91 -4.67 3.03
CA ALA A 39 24.75 -3.53 3.41
C ALA A 39 25.71 -3.01 2.31
N SER A 40 25.58 -3.42 1.05
CA SER A 40 26.64 -3.20 0.04
C SER A 40 26.23 -2.46 -1.24
N VAL A 41 25.09 -1.78 -1.31
CA VAL A 41 24.68 -1.08 -2.54
C VAL A 41 24.49 0.42 -2.30
N GLN A 42 25.57 1.17 -2.53
CA GLN A 42 25.46 2.60 -2.83
C GLN A 42 24.95 2.76 -4.28
N PRO A 43 24.03 3.70 -4.56
CA PRO A 43 23.53 3.92 -5.90
C PRO A 43 24.66 4.43 -6.82
N LYS A 44 24.89 3.73 -7.93
CA LYS A 44 25.86 4.16 -8.96
C LYS A 44 25.35 5.42 -9.68
N PRO A 45 26.20 6.45 -9.88
CA PRO A 45 25.81 7.63 -10.64
C PRO A 45 25.63 7.30 -12.13
N LYS A 46 24.60 7.89 -12.76
CA LYS A 46 24.28 7.74 -14.20
C LYS A 46 25.29 8.52 -15.07
N PRO A 47 25.57 8.08 -16.32
CA PRO A 47 26.44 8.80 -17.22
C PRO A 47 25.76 10.04 -17.80
N ASN A 48 26.55 11.10 -17.94
CA ASN A 48 26.16 12.42 -18.42
C ASN A 48 25.73 12.36 -19.89
N ASN A 49 24.53 12.86 -20.22
CA ASN A 49 24.16 13.12 -21.62
C ASN A 49 23.70 14.57 -21.78
N SER A 50 24.41 15.29 -22.63
CA SER A 50 24.30 16.74 -22.87
C SER A 50 22.97 17.12 -23.51
N LYS A 51 22.31 18.14 -22.95
CA LYS A 51 21.08 18.77 -23.47
C LYS A 51 21.32 19.43 -24.83
N ARG A 52 20.34 19.30 -25.75
CA ARG A 52 20.29 20.04 -27.02
C ARG A 52 19.12 21.04 -26.96
N ASN A 53 19.46 22.33 -26.92
CA ASN A 53 18.52 23.45 -26.78
C ASN A 53 17.75 23.73 -28.08
N GLN A 54 16.48 24.12 -27.96
CA GLN A 54 15.80 24.95 -28.95
C GLN A 54 15.11 26.14 -28.29
N ALA A 55 15.30 27.32 -28.88
CA ALA A 55 14.95 28.63 -28.35
C ALA A 55 13.45 28.94 -28.41
N LYS A 56 12.92 29.66 -27.41
CA LYS A 56 11.56 30.22 -27.40
C LYS A 56 11.60 31.75 -27.44
N VAL A 57 10.80 32.33 -28.34
CA VAL A 57 10.56 33.77 -28.45
C VAL A 57 9.49 34.21 -27.45
N LYS A 58 9.71 35.37 -26.83
CA LYS A 58 8.96 35.95 -25.71
C LYS A 58 7.77 36.78 -26.24
N VAL A 59 6.58 36.60 -25.66
CA VAL A 59 5.46 37.54 -25.82
C VAL A 59 4.89 37.88 -24.45
N GLU A 60 4.71 39.18 -24.24
CA GLU A 60 4.38 39.88 -23.00
C GLU A 60 2.89 40.20 -22.97
N VAL A 61 2.16 39.88 -21.89
CA VAL A 61 0.85 40.50 -21.60
C VAL A 61 0.62 40.64 -20.09
N LYS A 62 0.04 41.78 -19.76
CA LYS A 62 -0.10 42.52 -18.49
C LYS A 62 -1.50 42.32 -17.85
N GLY A 63 -1.55 42.28 -16.51
CA GLY A 63 -2.74 42.51 -15.64
C GLY A 63 -3.81 41.40 -15.63
N GLU A 64 -4.62 41.18 -14.59
CA GLU A 64 -4.75 41.69 -13.23
C GLU A 64 -5.54 40.63 -12.42
N ARG A 65 -5.21 40.42 -11.15
CA ARG A 65 -5.78 39.37 -10.28
C ARG A 65 -7.20 39.72 -9.80
N ARG A 66 -8.10 38.75 -9.64
CA ARG A 66 -9.15 38.80 -8.60
C ARG A 66 -9.61 37.41 -8.12
N ARG A 67 -10.03 37.40 -6.85
CA ARG A 67 -10.04 36.31 -5.87
C ARG A 67 -11.35 35.49 -5.82
N SER A 68 -11.19 34.33 -5.18
CA SER A 68 -12.13 33.33 -4.62
C SER A 68 -13.55 33.72 -4.18
N GLY A 69 -14.42 32.71 -4.17
CA GLY A 69 -15.49 32.55 -3.17
C GLY A 69 -16.42 31.38 -3.47
N ARG A 70 -16.38 30.31 -2.66
CA ARG A 70 -17.40 29.24 -2.66
C ARG A 70 -18.74 29.78 -2.19
N LEU A 71 -19.84 29.34 -2.79
CA LEU A 71 -21.13 29.24 -2.12
C LEU A 71 -21.67 27.82 -2.23
N ARG A 72 -21.77 27.17 -1.06
CA ARG A 72 -22.59 25.99 -0.79
C ARG A 72 -24.05 26.43 -0.72
N GLY A 73 -24.98 25.65 -1.30
CA GLY A 73 -26.40 25.71 -0.92
C GLY A 73 -27.37 26.45 -1.84
N ALA A 74 -27.13 26.51 -3.16
CA ALA A 74 -28.16 26.96 -4.11
C ALA A 74 -28.94 25.75 -4.67
N LYS A 75 -30.24 25.68 -4.40
CA LYS A 75 -31.17 24.70 -4.96
C LYS A 75 -31.52 25.15 -6.38
N VAL A 76 -31.17 24.36 -7.39
CA VAL A 76 -31.55 24.61 -8.79
C VAL A 76 -32.94 24.01 -8.99
N GLU A 77 -33.96 24.85 -9.12
CA GLU A 77 -35.27 24.44 -9.62
C GLU A 77 -35.23 24.40 -11.15
N TYR A 78 -35.71 23.30 -11.72
CA TYR A 78 -35.92 23.15 -13.15
C TYR A 78 -37.39 23.45 -13.45
N THR A 79 -37.67 24.52 -14.17
CA THR A 79 -38.98 24.78 -14.78
C THR A 79 -38.98 24.26 -16.22
N MET A 80 -39.94 23.40 -16.53
CA MET A 80 -40.17 22.75 -17.83
C MET A 80 -40.76 23.70 -18.89
N GLU A 81 -40.10 24.83 -19.13
CA GLU A 81 -40.47 25.72 -20.24
C GLU A 81 -39.17 26.20 -20.88
N ASP A 82 -38.72 25.47 -21.90
CA ASP A 82 -37.99 26.00 -23.06
C ASP A 82 -37.83 24.89 -24.13
N LEU A 83 -38.92 24.12 -24.33
CA LEU A 83 -39.08 23.25 -25.50
C LEU A 83 -40.04 23.92 -26.47
N LYS A 84 -39.50 24.61 -27.47
CA LYS A 84 -40.18 24.89 -28.74
C LYS A 84 -39.22 24.66 -29.90
N ASP A 85 -39.54 23.63 -30.67
CA ASP A 85 -39.02 23.36 -32.00
C ASP A 85 -39.47 24.45 -32.98
N ASP A 86 -38.62 24.78 -33.96
CA ASP A 86 -39.03 25.00 -35.36
C ASP A 86 -37.82 24.91 -36.31
N VAL A 87 -38.07 24.21 -37.42
CA VAL A 87 -37.22 23.73 -38.54
C VAL A 87 -37.21 24.85 -39.61
N GLU A 88 -36.16 25.24 -40.35
CA GLU A 88 -35.41 24.52 -41.40
C GLU A 88 -34.33 25.43 -42.06
N ASP A 89 -33.29 24.78 -42.58
CA ASP A 89 -32.33 25.11 -43.66
C ASP A 89 -31.39 26.34 -43.63
N GLY A 90 -30.11 26.06 -43.93
CA GLY A 90 -29.05 27.07 -44.03
C GLY A 90 -27.65 26.50 -43.81
N ALA A 91 -27.13 25.76 -44.79
CA ALA A 91 -25.76 25.26 -44.82
C ALA A 91 -24.70 26.30 -44.38
N ARG A 92 -23.95 26.00 -43.30
CA ARG A 92 -22.61 26.59 -43.04
C ARG A 92 -21.79 25.70 -42.09
N LYS A 93 -20.71 25.14 -42.64
CA LYS A 93 -19.65 24.35 -41.98
C LYS A 93 -19.29 24.85 -40.58
N ARG A 94 -19.53 24.03 -39.54
CA ARG A 94 -18.91 24.18 -38.22
C ARG A 94 -17.40 23.93 -38.33
N ARG A 95 -16.62 25.02 -38.35
CA ARG A 95 -15.18 24.97 -38.09
C ARG A 95 -14.96 24.55 -36.63
N ARG A 96 -14.43 23.34 -36.44
CA ARG A 96 -13.83 22.86 -35.20
C ARG A 96 -12.70 23.83 -34.82
N ARG A 97 -12.89 24.67 -33.81
CA ARG A 97 -11.81 25.47 -33.23
C ARG A 97 -11.09 24.59 -32.21
N GLU A 98 -9.91 24.12 -32.62
CA GLU A 98 -8.93 23.42 -31.81
C GLU A 98 -8.54 24.31 -30.63
N GLY A 99 -8.90 23.89 -29.42
CA GLY A 99 -8.44 24.50 -28.18
C GLY A 99 -6.97 24.18 -27.99
N GLY A 100 -6.10 25.13 -28.37
CA GLY A 100 -4.66 25.06 -28.15
C GLY A 100 -4.35 24.99 -26.65
N ALA A 101 -3.85 23.84 -26.21
CA ALA A 101 -3.31 23.63 -24.88
C ALA A 101 -2.04 24.49 -24.69
N CYS A 102 -2.09 25.45 -23.79
CA CYS A 102 -0.91 26.21 -23.38
C CYS A 102 -0.03 25.31 -22.50
N ARG A 103 1.00 24.71 -23.10
CA ARG A 103 2.03 23.91 -22.44
C ARG A 103 3.10 24.85 -21.85
N ARG A 104 2.91 25.29 -20.60
CA ARG A 104 4.02 25.70 -19.73
C ARG A 104 4.43 24.46 -18.94
N GLN A 105 5.47 23.77 -19.42
CA GLN A 105 6.23 22.82 -18.61
C GLN A 105 7.22 23.66 -17.80
N ASN A 106 7.09 23.66 -16.48
CA ASN A 106 8.08 24.24 -15.58
C ASN A 106 9.17 23.20 -15.34
N ASP A 107 10.44 23.58 -15.39
CA ASP A 107 11.56 22.69 -15.09
C ASP A 107 11.47 22.10 -13.66
N ASP A 108 10.77 22.78 -12.74
CA ASP A 108 10.45 22.27 -11.39
C ASP A 108 9.50 21.04 -11.41
N ASP A 109 8.58 20.97 -12.38
CA ASP A 109 7.69 19.82 -12.58
C ASP A 109 8.47 18.61 -13.13
N ASP A 110 9.50 18.87 -13.95
CA ASP A 110 10.38 17.85 -14.49
C ASP A 110 11.34 17.32 -13.41
N GLU A 111 11.91 18.18 -12.55
CA GLU A 111 12.71 17.73 -11.41
C GLU A 111 11.91 16.98 -10.35
N ALA A 112 10.71 17.46 -9.99
CA ALA A 112 9.82 16.77 -9.07
C ALA A 112 9.33 15.42 -9.66
N GLY A 113 9.10 15.39 -10.99
CA GLY A 113 8.80 14.16 -11.71
C GLY A 113 9.96 13.16 -11.72
N GLU A 114 11.19 13.63 -11.92
CA GLU A 114 12.39 12.80 -11.87
C GLU A 114 12.69 12.28 -10.46
N ARG A 115 12.54 13.11 -9.41
CA ARG A 115 12.67 12.68 -8.01
C ARG A 115 11.68 11.58 -7.68
N ARG A 116 10.40 11.76 -8.01
CA ARG A 116 9.36 10.73 -7.84
C ARG A 116 9.72 9.42 -8.54
N ARG A 117 10.23 9.47 -9.77
CA ARG A 117 10.67 8.26 -10.49
C ARG A 117 11.86 7.59 -9.82
N ARG A 118 12.86 8.35 -9.38
CA ARG A 118 14.05 7.82 -8.67
C ARG A 118 13.65 7.13 -7.38
N GLU A 119 12.73 7.71 -6.62
CA GLU A 119 12.22 7.13 -5.38
C GLU A 119 11.34 5.91 -5.61
N GLU A 120 10.49 5.93 -6.64
CA GLU A 120 9.72 4.75 -7.06
C GLU A 120 10.64 3.61 -7.53
N GLU A 121 11.71 3.92 -8.26
CA GLU A 121 12.75 2.98 -8.64
C GLU A 121 13.51 2.43 -7.41
N ALA A 122 13.95 3.31 -6.51
CA ALA A 122 14.66 2.91 -5.28
C ALA A 122 13.78 2.02 -4.39
N MET A 123 12.50 2.36 -4.28
CA MET A 123 11.53 1.56 -3.53
C MET A 123 11.25 0.22 -4.21
N ARG A 124 11.09 0.19 -5.53
CA ARG A 124 10.91 -1.08 -6.27
C ARG A 124 12.13 -1.97 -6.12
N ALA A 125 13.33 -1.40 -6.24
CA ALA A 125 14.57 -2.12 -6.02
C ALA A 125 14.63 -2.68 -4.59
N TRP A 126 14.29 -1.88 -3.59
CA TRP A 126 14.29 -2.32 -2.19
C TRP A 126 13.20 -3.37 -1.89
N LEU A 127 11.98 -3.20 -2.41
CA LEU A 127 10.92 -4.21 -2.27
C LEU A 127 11.33 -5.52 -2.93
N ALA A 128 11.98 -5.46 -4.10
CA ALA A 128 12.47 -6.63 -4.81
C ALA A 128 13.58 -7.32 -4.01
N GLU A 129 14.57 -6.57 -3.54
CA GLU A 129 15.68 -7.07 -2.73
C GLU A 129 15.21 -7.65 -1.39
N SER A 130 14.30 -6.97 -0.70
CA SER A 130 13.75 -7.44 0.58
C SER A 130 12.89 -8.70 0.41
N ARG A 131 12.14 -8.80 -0.70
CA ARG A 131 11.37 -10.01 -1.04
C ARG A 131 12.30 -11.15 -1.39
N GLU A 132 13.31 -10.89 -2.21
CA GLU A 132 14.33 -11.88 -2.59
C GLU A 132 15.06 -12.41 -1.36
N ALA A 133 15.50 -11.53 -0.46
CA ALA A 133 16.18 -11.92 0.77
C ALA A 133 15.27 -12.74 1.70
N MET A 134 13.96 -12.47 1.72
CA MET A 134 12.99 -13.27 2.49
C MET A 134 12.69 -14.64 1.87
N ILE A 135 12.78 -14.77 0.55
CA ILE A 135 12.57 -16.03 -0.16
C ILE A 135 13.84 -16.89 -0.08
N SER A 136 15.00 -16.30 -0.35
CA SER A 136 16.30 -17.00 -0.41
C SER A 136 16.80 -17.47 0.95
N ARG A 137 16.46 -16.75 2.04
CA ARG A 137 16.88 -17.10 3.41
C ARG A 137 15.91 -18.05 4.13
N ARG A 138 15.00 -18.69 3.41
CA ARG A 138 14.15 -19.74 3.99
C ARG A 138 15.02 -20.95 4.33
N VAL A 139 15.40 -21.03 5.59
CA VAL A 139 15.99 -22.25 6.16
C VAL A 139 14.80 -23.08 6.66
N GLU A 140 14.63 -24.27 6.12
CA GLU A 140 13.66 -25.24 6.64
C GLU A 140 14.28 -25.94 7.85
N PRO A 141 13.71 -25.79 9.06
CA PRO A 141 14.20 -26.51 10.24
C PRO A 141 14.06 -28.03 10.10
N GLU A 142 15.00 -28.77 10.69
CA GLU A 142 15.04 -30.24 10.62
C GLU A 142 14.05 -30.92 11.56
N ASP A 143 13.64 -30.25 12.64
CA ASP A 143 12.76 -30.80 13.68
C ASP A 143 11.64 -29.85 14.09
N ALA A 144 10.66 -30.38 14.83
CA ALA A 144 9.50 -29.63 15.32
C ALA A 144 9.87 -28.48 16.26
N GLY A 145 10.95 -28.61 17.03
CA GLY A 145 11.45 -27.56 17.92
C GLY A 145 12.00 -26.37 17.13
N GLY A 146 12.72 -26.64 16.04
CA GLY A 146 13.20 -25.65 15.10
C GLY A 146 12.05 -24.92 14.38
N TRP A 147 11.00 -25.62 13.97
CA TRP A 147 9.80 -24.99 13.41
C TRP A 147 9.07 -24.10 14.41
N ARG A 148 8.97 -24.50 15.68
CA ARG A 148 8.43 -23.66 16.76
C ARG A 148 9.29 -22.42 16.98
N ALA A 149 10.61 -22.58 17.03
CA ALA A 149 11.54 -21.46 17.16
C ALA A 149 11.43 -20.47 15.98
N GLU A 150 11.26 -20.96 14.76
CA GLU A 150 11.00 -20.13 13.58
C GLU A 150 9.68 -19.35 13.69
N ALA A 151 8.62 -19.98 14.20
CA ALA A 151 7.33 -19.33 14.46
C ALA A 151 7.47 -18.19 15.48
N VAL A 152 8.12 -18.46 16.62
CA VAL A 152 8.39 -17.46 17.67
C VAL A 152 9.24 -16.31 17.12
N ARG A 153 10.29 -16.61 16.35
CA ARG A 153 11.16 -15.60 15.74
C ARG A 153 10.39 -14.65 14.81
N ARG A 154 9.42 -15.17 14.06
CA ARG A 154 8.61 -14.39 13.11
C ARG A 154 7.50 -13.60 13.79
N TRP A 155 6.76 -14.24 14.68
CA TRP A 155 5.46 -13.73 15.14
C TRP A 155 5.40 -13.49 16.65
N GLY A 156 6.46 -13.80 17.39
CA GLY A 156 6.58 -13.64 18.85
C GLY A 156 6.06 -14.84 19.63
N GLU A 157 6.23 -14.80 20.96
CA GLU A 157 5.85 -15.90 21.88
C GLU A 157 4.34 -16.20 21.90
N GLY A 158 3.50 -15.28 21.43
CA GLY A 158 2.05 -15.48 21.36
C GLY A 158 1.62 -16.63 20.45
N VAL A 159 2.51 -17.16 19.60
CA VAL A 159 2.24 -18.38 18.81
C VAL A 159 2.01 -19.61 19.70
N ALA A 160 2.48 -19.60 20.95
CA ALA A 160 2.19 -20.65 21.93
C ALA A 160 0.68 -20.83 22.17
N ALA A 161 -0.14 -19.81 21.86
CA ALA A 161 -1.60 -19.93 21.92
C ALA A 161 -2.18 -21.04 21.02
N ALA A 162 -1.47 -21.46 19.96
CA ALA A 162 -1.86 -22.61 19.15
C ALA A 162 -1.85 -23.93 19.94
N GLU A 163 -0.99 -24.06 20.94
CA GLU A 163 -0.86 -25.25 21.78
C GLU A 163 -2.08 -25.45 22.70
N ALA A 164 -2.83 -24.38 22.99
CA ALA A 164 -3.99 -24.43 23.88
C ALA A 164 -5.25 -25.02 23.22
N GLY A 165 -5.33 -25.02 21.88
CA GLY A 165 -6.57 -25.36 21.15
C GLY A 165 -6.59 -26.76 20.52
N THR A 166 -5.43 -27.31 20.15
CA THR A 166 -5.35 -28.49 19.27
C THR A 166 -4.16 -29.38 19.60
N GLY A 167 -4.23 -30.18 20.68
CA GLY A 167 -3.26 -31.25 20.95
C GLY A 167 -1.78 -30.90 20.64
N ALA A 168 -1.03 -31.81 20.02
CA ALA A 168 0.29 -31.50 19.50
C ALA A 168 0.19 -30.73 18.17
N VAL A 169 0.61 -29.46 18.16
CA VAL A 169 0.61 -28.59 16.97
C VAL A 169 1.67 -29.05 15.96
N CYS A 170 1.29 -29.22 14.69
CA CYS A 170 2.27 -29.38 13.61
C CYS A 170 2.90 -28.02 13.27
N TRP A 171 4.02 -27.70 13.94
CA TRP A 171 4.73 -26.44 13.76
C TRP A 171 5.22 -26.19 12.33
N GLU A 172 5.55 -27.26 11.59
CA GLU A 172 5.85 -27.15 10.17
C GLU A 172 4.66 -26.59 9.38
N THR A 173 3.47 -27.18 9.54
CA THR A 173 2.24 -26.70 8.90
C THR A 173 1.92 -25.27 9.35
N PHE A 174 2.07 -25.00 10.65
CA PHE A 174 1.84 -23.67 11.22
C PHE A 174 2.66 -22.60 10.52
N VAL A 175 3.97 -22.81 10.37
CA VAL A 175 4.86 -21.87 9.72
C VAL A 175 4.57 -21.81 8.22
N ARG A 176 4.56 -22.95 7.51
CA ARG A 176 4.50 -22.99 6.05
C ARG A 176 3.25 -22.30 5.48
N THR A 177 2.10 -22.48 6.12
CA THR A 177 0.83 -21.87 5.71
C THR A 177 0.82 -20.35 5.85
N ARG A 178 1.62 -19.81 6.78
CA ARG A 178 1.77 -18.37 7.06
C ARG A 178 2.92 -17.72 6.29
N LEU A 179 3.67 -18.46 5.48
CA LEU A 179 4.72 -17.89 4.63
C LEU A 179 4.13 -17.39 3.31
N SER A 180 4.29 -16.09 3.04
CA SER A 180 3.88 -15.48 1.78
C SER A 180 4.85 -15.77 0.63
N ARG A 181 4.35 -15.84 -0.60
CA ARG A 181 5.11 -15.91 -1.86
C ARG A 181 4.79 -14.66 -2.68
N PRO A 182 5.27 -13.47 -2.26
CA PRO A 182 4.84 -12.25 -2.88
C PRO A 182 5.32 -12.14 -4.34
N PRO A 183 4.45 -11.69 -5.26
CA PRO A 183 4.84 -11.38 -6.64
C PRO A 183 5.89 -10.23 -6.67
N PRO A 184 6.53 -9.94 -7.82
CA PRO A 184 7.48 -8.84 -7.91
C PRO A 184 6.81 -7.46 -7.72
N PRO A 185 7.59 -6.43 -7.33
CA PRO A 185 7.05 -5.09 -7.11
C PRO A 185 6.58 -4.41 -8.40
N SER A 186 5.35 -3.89 -8.38
CA SER A 186 4.74 -3.19 -9.50
C SER A 186 5.12 -1.72 -9.57
N PRO A 187 4.93 -1.07 -10.73
CA PRO A 187 5.00 0.39 -10.82
C PRO A 187 3.83 1.10 -10.12
N HIS A 188 2.83 0.38 -9.60
CA HIS A 188 1.65 0.98 -8.98
C HIS A 188 1.83 1.28 -7.48
N ALA A 189 2.87 0.72 -6.85
CA ALA A 189 3.23 0.93 -5.45
C ALA A 189 2.04 0.82 -4.49
N LEU A 190 1.25 -0.25 -4.65
CA LEU A 190 0.06 -0.47 -3.82
C LEU A 190 0.48 -0.71 -2.37
N LEU A 191 -0.34 -0.25 -1.42
CA LEU A 191 0.01 -0.35 0.00
C LEU A 191 0.16 -1.82 0.45
N GLN A 192 -0.58 -2.74 -0.17
CA GLN A 192 -0.43 -4.18 0.05
C GLN A 192 0.98 -4.70 -0.29
N GLU A 193 1.65 -4.12 -1.29
CA GLU A 193 2.98 -4.55 -1.73
C GLU A 193 4.03 -4.39 -0.62
N PHE A 194 3.87 -3.39 0.24
CA PHE A 194 4.78 -3.18 1.37
C PHE A 194 4.68 -4.29 2.40
N TYR A 195 3.51 -4.90 2.57
CA TYR A 195 3.24 -5.85 3.64
C TYR A 195 3.06 -7.28 3.15
N ALA A 196 3.16 -7.51 1.83
CA ALA A 196 3.00 -8.80 1.18
C ALA A 196 3.98 -9.90 1.65
N HIS A 197 5.02 -9.55 2.40
CA HIS A 197 5.97 -10.50 2.97
C HIS A 197 5.42 -11.26 4.18
N ASP A 198 4.36 -10.78 4.80
CA ASP A 198 3.73 -11.38 5.98
C ASP A 198 2.19 -11.28 5.87
N PRO A 199 1.44 -12.39 5.90
CA PRO A 199 0.00 -12.36 5.72
C PRO A 199 -0.75 -11.58 6.79
N TRP A 200 -0.30 -11.63 8.06
CA TRP A 200 -0.95 -10.88 9.14
C TRP A 200 -0.81 -9.38 8.91
N ARG A 201 0.38 -8.91 8.51
CA ARG A 201 0.61 -7.50 8.15
C ARG A 201 -0.20 -7.10 6.93
N LEU A 202 -0.22 -7.90 5.88
CA LEU A 202 -1.01 -7.61 4.68
C LEU A 202 -2.50 -7.50 4.98
N LEU A 203 -3.06 -8.46 5.72
CA LEU A 203 -4.48 -8.49 6.04
C LEU A 203 -4.86 -7.35 7.01
N SER A 204 -4.03 -7.07 8.02
CA SER A 204 -4.23 -5.92 8.91
C SER A 204 -4.22 -4.60 8.13
N CYS A 205 -3.30 -4.47 7.18
CA CYS A 205 -3.23 -3.34 6.26
C CYS A 205 -4.51 -3.20 5.43
N CYS A 206 -5.06 -4.29 4.90
CA CYS A 206 -6.34 -4.30 4.17
C CYS A 206 -7.52 -3.88 5.05
N VAL A 207 -7.59 -4.36 6.29
CA VAL A 207 -8.61 -3.97 7.28
C VAL A 207 -8.54 -2.46 7.57
N LEU A 208 -7.34 -1.92 7.75
CA LEU A 208 -7.13 -0.50 8.09
C LEU A 208 -7.41 0.44 6.91
N MET A 209 -7.05 0.07 5.68
CA MET A 209 -7.29 0.94 4.51
C MET A 209 -8.72 0.87 3.96
N SER A 210 -9.51 -0.13 4.37
CA SER A 210 -10.87 -0.32 3.87
C SER A 210 -11.75 0.91 4.14
N ARG A 211 -12.45 1.39 3.11
CA ARG A 211 -13.35 2.56 3.17
C ARG A 211 -12.65 3.86 3.61
N VAL A 212 -11.35 3.99 3.35
CA VAL A 212 -10.58 5.23 3.58
C VAL A 212 -10.14 5.80 2.24
N SER A 213 -10.57 7.02 1.92
CA SER A 213 -10.23 7.70 0.66
C SER A 213 -8.87 8.41 0.73
N SER A 214 -8.55 9.00 1.87
CA SER A 214 -7.29 9.73 2.07
C SER A 214 -6.11 8.78 2.00
N TRP A 215 -5.26 8.98 1.00
CA TRP A 215 -4.03 8.23 0.84
C TRP A 215 -3.07 8.47 2.00
N GLU A 216 -2.93 9.72 2.40
CA GLU A 216 -2.01 10.16 3.43
C GLU A 216 -2.40 9.58 4.79
N THR A 217 -3.68 9.67 5.15
CA THR A 217 -4.19 9.17 6.42
C THR A 217 -4.03 7.66 6.53
N LYS A 218 -4.33 6.88 5.48
CA LYS A 218 -4.15 5.42 5.53
C LYS A 218 -2.67 5.04 5.64
N HIS A 219 -1.79 5.71 4.90
CA HIS A 219 -0.36 5.45 4.97
C HIS A 219 0.19 5.75 6.37
N PHE A 220 -0.09 6.93 6.91
CA PHE A 220 0.33 7.33 8.26
C PHE A 220 -0.21 6.41 9.36
N CYS A 221 -1.50 6.10 9.40
CA CYS A 221 -2.04 5.26 10.47
C CYS A 221 -1.55 3.82 10.39
N ILE A 222 -1.41 3.26 9.18
CA ILE A 222 -0.89 1.89 9.01
C ILE A 222 0.61 1.85 9.36
N SER A 223 1.32 2.92 9.02
CA SER A 223 2.70 3.18 9.43
C SER A 223 2.87 3.11 10.94
N GLU A 224 2.10 3.92 11.67
CA GLU A 224 2.18 3.98 13.14
C GLU A 224 1.65 2.70 13.79
N PHE A 225 0.66 2.03 13.18
CA PHE A 225 0.16 0.75 13.66
C PHE A 225 1.26 -0.31 13.71
N PHE A 226 2.03 -0.51 12.62
CA PHE A 226 3.11 -1.49 12.62
C PHE A 226 4.37 -1.06 13.37
N LYS A 227 4.48 0.24 13.69
CA LYS A 227 5.49 0.74 14.62
C LYS A 227 5.16 0.35 16.06
N ALA A 228 3.90 0.52 16.46
CA ALA A 228 3.42 0.14 17.79
C ALA A 228 3.31 -1.39 17.95
N PHE A 229 2.88 -2.08 16.89
CA PHE A 229 2.63 -3.52 16.89
C PHE A 229 3.32 -4.22 15.71
N PRO A 230 4.63 -4.49 15.82
CA PRO A 230 5.38 -5.15 14.75
C PRO A 230 4.89 -6.57 14.43
N THR A 231 4.31 -7.28 15.39
CA THR A 231 3.83 -8.67 15.25
C THR A 231 2.41 -8.87 15.76
N PRO A 232 1.76 -9.98 15.37
CA PRO A 232 0.52 -10.41 16.02
C PRO A 232 0.67 -10.57 17.55
N THR A 233 1.82 -11.03 18.06
CA THR A 233 2.05 -11.12 19.52
C THR A 233 2.03 -9.75 20.19
N ASP A 234 2.66 -8.75 19.59
CA ASP A 234 2.68 -7.38 20.14
C ASP A 234 1.27 -6.77 20.17
N PHE A 235 0.43 -7.11 19.17
CA PHE A 235 -0.95 -6.64 19.10
C PHE A 235 -1.91 -7.40 20.03
N SER A 236 -1.67 -8.69 20.29
CA SER A 236 -2.62 -9.56 20.99
C SER A 236 -3.15 -9.01 22.33
N PRO A 237 -2.33 -8.38 23.21
CA PRO A 237 -2.81 -7.80 24.47
C PRO A 237 -3.82 -6.66 24.30
N GLN A 238 -3.86 -6.02 23.12
CA GLN A 238 -4.79 -4.91 22.84
C GLN A 238 -6.25 -5.34 22.81
N ALA A 239 -6.53 -6.65 22.77
CA ALA A 239 -7.87 -7.19 22.91
C ALA A 239 -8.51 -6.84 24.28
N GLU A 240 -7.68 -6.67 25.32
CA GLU A 240 -8.12 -6.34 26.68
C GLU A 240 -8.13 -4.83 26.93
N ASP A 241 -7.07 -4.12 26.50
CA ASP A 241 -6.98 -2.66 26.55
C ASP A 241 -6.74 -2.06 25.15
N PRO A 242 -7.77 -1.48 24.51
CA PRO A 242 -7.66 -0.91 23.18
C PRO A 242 -7.19 0.56 23.16
N SER A 243 -6.73 1.12 24.29
CA SER A 243 -6.37 2.54 24.40
C SER A 243 -5.33 2.99 23.36
N LEU A 244 -4.22 2.26 23.27
CA LEU A 244 -3.12 2.58 22.35
C LEU A 244 -3.54 2.40 20.89
N VAL A 245 -4.19 1.29 20.53
CA VAL A 245 -4.67 1.09 19.15
C VAL A 245 -5.69 2.16 18.76
N ARG A 246 -6.59 2.56 19.67
CA ARG A 246 -7.57 3.62 19.42
C ARG A 246 -6.91 4.92 19.05
N ASP A 247 -5.82 5.27 19.71
CA ASP A 247 -5.10 6.51 19.45
C ASP A 247 -4.40 6.49 18.08
N VAL A 248 -3.75 5.37 17.76
CA VAL A 248 -3.02 5.19 16.51
C VAL A 248 -3.94 5.22 15.28
N ILE A 249 -5.10 4.54 15.34
CA ILE A 249 -5.98 4.39 14.17
C ILE A 249 -7.19 5.33 14.20
N ARG A 250 -7.29 6.22 15.20
CA ARG A 250 -8.38 7.21 15.36
C ARG A 250 -8.71 7.94 14.05
N PRO A 251 -7.73 8.45 13.28
CA PRO A 251 -8.01 9.23 12.06
C PRO A 251 -8.72 8.43 10.96
N LEU A 252 -8.67 7.10 10.98
CA LEU A 252 -9.29 6.24 9.97
C LEU A 252 -10.81 6.09 10.13
N GLY A 253 -11.35 6.50 11.29
CA GLY A 253 -12.75 6.25 11.67
C GLY A 253 -13.10 4.77 11.73
N LEU A 254 -14.39 4.47 11.96
CA LEU A 254 -14.91 3.10 12.05
C LEU A 254 -14.15 2.20 13.05
N PHE A 255 -13.67 2.80 14.15
CA PHE A 255 -12.75 2.16 15.09
C PHE A 255 -13.25 0.78 15.54
N ASP A 256 -14.48 0.69 16.05
CA ASP A 256 -14.99 -0.56 16.64
C ASP A 256 -14.98 -1.73 15.64
N ASN A 257 -15.35 -1.48 14.38
CA ASN A 257 -15.35 -2.52 13.34
C ASN A 257 -13.94 -2.93 12.94
N ARG A 258 -13.02 -1.96 12.80
CA ARG A 258 -11.60 -2.24 12.48
C ARG A 258 -10.92 -2.98 13.61
N PHE A 259 -11.13 -2.54 14.84
CA PHE A 259 -10.54 -3.15 16.02
C PHE A 259 -11.01 -4.59 16.20
N LYS A 260 -12.32 -4.86 16.12
CA LYS A 260 -12.85 -6.23 16.14
C LYS A 260 -12.27 -7.10 15.04
N ALA A 261 -12.09 -6.55 13.83
CA ALA A 261 -11.47 -7.25 12.72
C ALA A 261 -9.98 -7.59 12.97
N LEU A 262 -9.21 -6.65 13.50
CA LEU A 262 -7.80 -6.88 13.86
C LEU A 262 -7.66 -7.92 14.97
N VAL A 263 -8.52 -7.88 15.99
CA VAL A 263 -8.54 -8.88 17.08
C VAL A 263 -8.90 -10.26 16.53
N ALA A 264 -9.95 -10.37 15.71
CA ALA A 264 -10.36 -11.63 15.10
C ALA A 264 -9.27 -12.21 14.18
N LEU A 265 -8.64 -11.36 13.36
CA LEU A 265 -7.51 -11.75 12.51
C LEU A 265 -6.33 -12.25 13.35
N THR A 266 -5.93 -11.49 14.37
CA THR A 266 -4.77 -11.82 15.19
C THR A 266 -5.00 -13.10 15.99
N SER A 267 -6.16 -13.24 16.61
CA SER A 267 -6.53 -14.45 17.34
C SER A 267 -6.49 -15.67 16.45
N ARG A 268 -7.13 -15.63 15.26
CA ARG A 268 -7.07 -16.73 14.30
C ARG A 268 -5.64 -17.01 13.84
N PHE A 269 -4.87 -15.97 13.54
CA PHE A 269 -3.49 -16.09 13.08
C PHE A 269 -2.57 -16.74 14.12
N LEU A 270 -2.80 -16.52 15.42
CA LEU A 270 -1.99 -17.11 16.49
C LEU A 270 -2.45 -18.51 16.92
N THR A 271 -3.73 -18.85 16.72
CA THR A 271 -4.31 -20.07 17.33
C THR A 271 -4.59 -21.20 16.36
N CYS A 272 -4.84 -20.94 15.07
CA CYS A 272 -5.15 -22.01 14.14
C CYS A 272 -3.89 -22.80 13.73
N GLU A 273 -3.98 -24.11 13.52
CA GLU A 273 -2.84 -24.88 13.03
C GLU A 273 -2.48 -24.46 11.61
N SER A 274 -3.41 -24.65 10.67
CA SER A 274 -3.26 -24.22 9.27
C SER A 274 -3.92 -22.85 9.06
N PHE A 275 -3.15 -21.85 8.62
CA PHE A 275 -3.69 -20.52 8.34
C PHE A 275 -4.09 -20.37 6.88
N ASP A 276 -5.36 -20.03 6.69
CA ASP A 276 -5.90 -19.60 5.41
C ASP A 276 -7.07 -18.62 5.61
N VAL A 277 -7.37 -17.83 4.57
CA VAL A 277 -8.49 -16.88 4.58
C VAL A 277 -9.36 -17.02 3.35
N GLY A 278 -10.67 -16.96 3.54
CA GLY A 278 -11.63 -17.11 2.45
C GLY A 278 -12.96 -16.44 2.77
N LEU A 279 -13.89 -16.56 1.81
CA LEU A 279 -15.26 -16.07 2.00
C LEU A 279 -16.19 -17.13 2.60
N ASP A 280 -15.81 -18.41 2.52
CA ASP A 280 -16.54 -19.52 3.10
C ASP A 280 -16.46 -19.57 4.62
N LYS A 281 -17.50 -20.15 5.25
CA LYS A 281 -17.63 -20.21 6.72
C LYS A 281 -16.40 -20.78 7.43
N HIS A 282 -15.72 -21.75 6.83
CA HIS A 282 -14.52 -22.38 7.40
C HIS A 282 -13.32 -21.43 7.43
N ASN A 283 -13.11 -20.68 6.35
CA ASN A 283 -11.94 -19.80 6.19
C ASN A 283 -12.23 -18.32 6.45
N LYS A 284 -13.46 -17.99 6.87
CA LYS A 284 -13.87 -16.62 7.11
C LYS A 284 -13.19 -16.02 8.35
N VAL A 285 -12.64 -14.82 8.16
CA VAL A 285 -12.18 -13.94 9.25
C VAL A 285 -13.09 -12.73 9.32
N TYR A 286 -13.56 -12.37 10.51
CA TYR A 286 -14.38 -11.18 10.69
C TYR A 286 -13.62 -9.94 10.20
N GLY A 287 -14.30 -9.11 9.40
CA GLY A 287 -13.72 -7.90 8.80
C GLY A 287 -12.82 -8.11 7.58
N VAL A 288 -12.44 -9.35 7.25
CA VAL A 288 -11.75 -9.67 5.99
C VAL A 288 -12.79 -10.01 4.92
N GLY A 289 -13.17 -9.02 4.11
CA GLY A 289 -14.09 -9.17 2.98
C GLY A 289 -13.40 -9.61 1.68
N ALA A 290 -14.13 -9.59 0.56
CA ALA A 290 -13.61 -9.97 -0.76
C ALA A 290 -12.30 -9.26 -1.11
N PHE A 291 -12.23 -7.94 -0.90
CA PHE A 291 -11.00 -7.17 -1.11
C PHE A 291 -9.78 -7.68 -0.32
N GLY A 292 -9.98 -8.12 0.93
CA GLY A 292 -8.91 -8.64 1.77
C GLY A 292 -8.47 -10.04 1.35
N VAL A 293 -9.43 -10.91 0.99
CA VAL A 293 -9.18 -12.25 0.44
C VAL A 293 -8.45 -12.13 -0.89
N ASP A 294 -8.96 -11.33 -1.83
CA ASP A 294 -8.32 -11.05 -3.13
C ASP A 294 -6.89 -10.54 -2.96
N SER A 295 -6.68 -9.61 -2.00
CA SER A 295 -5.34 -9.10 -1.71
C SER A 295 -4.41 -10.19 -1.16
N TYR A 296 -4.91 -11.09 -0.31
CA TYR A 296 -4.13 -12.21 0.21
C TYR A 296 -3.77 -13.22 -0.88
N GLU A 297 -4.70 -13.58 -1.75
CA GLU A 297 -4.41 -14.48 -2.88
C GLU A 297 -3.35 -13.87 -3.80
N VAL A 298 -3.54 -12.62 -4.21
CA VAL A 298 -2.64 -11.93 -5.14
C VAL A 298 -1.25 -11.73 -4.55
N PHE A 299 -1.15 -11.23 -3.31
CA PHE A 299 0.10 -10.76 -2.75
C PHE A 299 0.76 -11.73 -1.76
N CYS A 300 0.00 -12.61 -1.12
CA CYS A 300 0.56 -13.61 -0.21
C CYS A 300 0.67 -15.00 -0.86
N LYS A 301 -0.23 -15.40 -1.77
CA LYS A 301 -0.10 -16.68 -2.49
C LYS A 301 0.55 -16.53 -3.87
N GLY A 302 0.51 -15.32 -4.43
CA GLY A 302 1.02 -15.05 -5.78
C GLY A 302 0.03 -15.43 -6.88
N GLU A 303 -1.24 -15.62 -6.53
CA GLU A 303 -2.30 -16.06 -7.43
C GLU A 303 -2.96 -14.85 -8.10
N THR A 304 -2.63 -14.62 -9.38
CA THR A 304 -3.13 -13.47 -10.15
C THR A 304 -4.19 -13.83 -11.19
N LYS A 305 -4.60 -15.11 -11.22
CA LYS A 305 -5.67 -15.61 -12.10
C LYS A 305 -6.95 -15.74 -11.28
N GLY A 306 -8.10 -15.42 -11.89
CA GLY A 306 -9.40 -15.68 -11.27
C GLY A 306 -9.99 -14.57 -10.40
N LEU A 307 -9.40 -13.36 -10.38
CA LEU A 307 -10.07 -12.21 -9.78
C LEU A 307 -11.41 -11.94 -10.47
N ASP A 308 -12.46 -11.75 -9.68
CA ASP A 308 -13.79 -11.40 -10.18
C ASP A 308 -13.77 -10.04 -10.91
N LYS A 309 -14.67 -9.86 -11.88
CA LYS A 309 -14.76 -8.59 -12.64
C LYS A 309 -15.13 -7.39 -11.75
N GLY A 310 -15.84 -7.64 -10.65
CA GLY A 310 -16.21 -6.69 -9.61
C GLY A 310 -15.13 -6.46 -8.54
N ALA A 311 -13.98 -7.14 -8.63
CA ALA A 311 -12.85 -6.89 -7.74
C ALA A 311 -12.33 -5.45 -7.85
N GLU A 312 -11.61 -5.02 -6.82
CA GLU A 312 -11.09 -3.66 -6.69
C GLU A 312 -10.20 -3.27 -7.89
N LYS A 313 -10.36 -2.03 -8.38
CA LYS A 313 -9.75 -1.59 -9.64
C LYS A 313 -8.22 -1.61 -9.59
N ALA A 314 -7.60 -1.23 -8.47
CA ALA A 314 -6.15 -1.26 -8.32
C ALA A 314 -5.61 -2.69 -8.32
N LEU A 315 -6.28 -3.64 -7.66
CA LEU A 315 -5.96 -5.08 -7.75
C LEU A 315 -6.04 -5.60 -9.18
N ARG A 316 -7.12 -5.28 -9.90
CA ARG A 316 -7.26 -5.67 -11.31
C ARG A 316 -6.17 -5.07 -12.20
N THR A 317 -5.80 -3.82 -11.94
CA THR A 317 -4.70 -3.14 -12.66
C THR A 317 -3.36 -3.83 -12.38
N TYR A 318 -3.10 -4.15 -11.11
CA TYR A 318 -1.91 -4.90 -10.70
C TYR A 318 -1.85 -6.27 -11.38
N CYS A 319 -2.92 -7.05 -11.36
CA CYS A 319 -2.94 -8.38 -11.98
C CYS A 319 -2.81 -8.32 -13.50
N ALA A 320 -3.42 -7.33 -14.16
CA ALA A 320 -3.23 -7.13 -15.60
C ALA A 320 -1.76 -6.85 -15.93
N TRP A 321 -1.09 -5.97 -15.15
CA TRP A 321 0.34 -5.73 -15.29
C TRP A 321 1.16 -7.00 -15.02
N ARG A 322 0.88 -7.72 -13.93
CA ARG A 322 1.62 -8.93 -13.55
C ARG A 322 1.50 -10.04 -14.59
N ASN A 323 0.32 -10.19 -15.20
CA ASN A 323 0.07 -11.18 -16.24
C ASN A 323 0.65 -10.77 -17.62
N SER A 324 1.18 -9.54 -17.74
CA SER A 324 1.86 -9.06 -18.97
C SER A 324 3.38 -9.22 -18.95
N LEU A 325 3.95 -9.62 -17.80
CA LEU A 325 5.39 -9.92 -17.63
C LEU A 325 5.72 -11.35 -18.04
#